data_AF-A0A4Z0C5G2-F1
#
_entry.id   AF-A0A4Z0C5G2-F1
#
_cell.length_a   1.000
_cell.length_b   1.000
_cell.length_c   1.000
_cell.angle_alpha   90.00
_cell.angle_beta   90.00
_cell.angle_gamma   90.00
#
_symmetry.space_group_name_H-M   'P 1'
#
loop_
_entity.id
_entity.type
_entity.pdbx_description
1 polymer ?
#
loop_
_entity_poly.entity_id
_entity_poly.type
_entity_poly.pdbx_seq_one_letter_code
_entity_poly.pdbx_strand_id
1 'polypeptide(L)'
;MKRQLQKGFTLIELMIVVAIIGILAAVALPAYQDYTIRAKMSEVILSASSCRTSITEVIQSSSGTTNAQLPGANGWGCEQTATTGVSQYVLSVTTIDTPHRGTIQVTSREIKNSNANPPATGGIVTLVPFLADGTSAPTPQSTVGKWVCGHSAGTTVNPKFLPGSCRG
;
A
#
# COMPACT_ATOMS: atom_id res chain seq x y z
N MET A 1 -27.80 -2.10 -60.78
CA MET A 1 -27.08 -1.95 -59.49
C MET A 1 -25.64 -1.57 -59.78
N LYS A 2 -25.20 -0.34 -59.46
CA LYS A 2 -23.78 0.04 -59.57
C LYS A 2 -23.03 -0.60 -58.40
N ARG A 3 -22.13 -1.55 -58.69
CA ARG A 3 -21.26 -2.19 -57.70
C ARG A 3 -20.23 -1.16 -57.24
N GLN A 4 -20.36 -0.64 -56.03
CA GLN A 4 -19.30 0.19 -55.47
C GLN A 4 -18.09 -0.70 -55.17
N LEU A 5 -16.96 -0.42 -55.83
CA LEU A 5 -15.69 -1.05 -55.47
C LEU A 5 -15.33 -0.59 -54.06
N GLN A 6 -15.31 -1.52 -53.10
CA GLN A 6 -14.75 -1.25 -51.78
C GLN A 6 -13.26 -0.94 -51.95
N LYS A 7 -12.87 0.31 -51.69
CA LYS A 7 -11.46 0.68 -51.55
C LYS A 7 -10.94 0.02 -50.27
N GLY A 8 -10.01 -0.91 -50.42
CA GLY A 8 -9.30 -1.52 -49.30
C GLY A 8 -8.36 -0.53 -48.63
N PHE A 9 -8.05 -0.79 -47.35
CA PHE A 9 -7.06 -0.04 -46.58
C PHE A 9 -5.66 -0.25 -47.18
N THR A 10 -4.86 0.81 -47.27
CA THR A 10 -3.48 0.70 -47.79
C THR A 10 -2.52 0.23 -46.70
N LEU A 11 -1.46 -0.48 -47.11
CA LEU A 11 -0.41 -0.93 -46.19
C LEU A 11 0.30 0.26 -45.52
N ILE A 12 0.43 1.38 -46.24
CA ILE A 12 1.03 2.61 -45.70
C ILE A 12 0.15 3.26 -44.64
N GLU A 13 -1.18 3.28 -44.81
CA GLU A 13 -2.10 3.77 -43.78
C GLU A 13 -2.00 2.92 -42.51
N LEU A 14 -1.90 1.59 -42.66
CA LEU A 14 -1.75 0.69 -41.52
C LEU A 14 -0.42 0.90 -40.80
N MET A 15 0.68 1.09 -41.53
CA MET A 15 2.00 1.37 -40.93
C MET A 15 2.04 2.69 -40.16
N ILE A 16 1.41 3.75 -40.66
CA ILE A 16 1.34 5.04 -39.96
C ILE A 16 0.55 4.89 -38.65
N VAL A 17 -0.57 4.17 -38.68
CA VAL A 17 -1.39 3.92 -37.47
C VAL A 17 -0.58 3.16 -36.42
N VAL A 18 0.16 2.12 -36.81
CA VAL A 18 1.02 1.36 -35.88
C VAL A 18 2.12 2.24 -35.30
N ALA A 19 2.73 3.11 -36.11
CA ALA A 19 3.76 4.04 -35.64
C ALA A 19 3.23 5.01 -34.57
N ILE A 20 2.03 5.59 -34.79
CA ILE A 20 1.39 6.50 -33.83
C ILE A 20 1.04 5.75 -32.53
N ILE A 21 0.45 4.56 -32.63
CA ILE A 21 0.13 3.72 -31.46
C ILE A 21 1.41 3.37 -30.68
N GLY A 22 2.51 3.08 -31.37
CA GLY A 22 3.81 2.80 -30.75
C GLY A 22 4.33 3.94 -29.88
N ILE A 23 4.26 5.18 -30.38
CA ILE A 23 4.69 6.38 -29.62
C ILE A 23 3.78 6.59 -28.40
N LEU A 24 2.47 6.51 -28.58
CA LEU A 24 1.51 6.69 -27.48
C LEU A 24 1.68 5.60 -26.41
N ALA A 25 1.89 4.34 -26.81
CA ALA A 25 2.11 3.23 -25.90
C ALA A 25 3.39 3.40 -25.07
N ALA A 26 4.48 3.89 -25.67
CA ALA A 26 5.74 4.10 -24.98
C ALA A 26 5.62 5.07 -23.79
N VAL A 27 4.78 6.10 -23.90
CA VAL A 27 4.53 7.08 -22.82
C VAL A 27 3.42 6.60 -21.87
N ALA A 28 2.36 5.99 -22.40
CA ALA A 28 1.20 5.61 -21.61
C ALA A 28 1.42 4.36 -20.74
N LEU A 29 2.18 3.38 -21.22
CA LEU A 29 2.38 2.10 -20.52
C LEU A 29 3.07 2.27 -19.16
N PRO A 30 4.18 3.03 -19.02
CA PRO A 30 4.81 3.25 -17.71
C PRO A 30 3.86 3.93 -16.70
N ALA A 31 3.11 4.93 -17.16
CA ALA A 31 2.14 5.63 -16.31
C ALA A 31 0.99 4.72 -15.87
N TYR A 32 0.48 3.87 -16.78
CA TYR A 32 -0.54 2.88 -16.45
C TYR A 32 -0.02 1.84 -15.45
N GLN A 33 1.23 1.38 -15.60
CA GLN A 33 1.86 0.47 -14.63
C GLN A 33 1.93 1.09 -13.23
N ASP A 34 2.40 2.33 -13.11
CA ASP A 34 2.43 3.05 -11.83
C ASP A 34 1.04 3.14 -11.18
N TYR A 35 0.00 3.40 -11.99
CA TYR A 35 -1.38 3.46 -11.52
C TYR A 35 -1.87 2.09 -11.01
N THR A 36 -1.62 1.02 -11.77
CA THR A 36 -2.01 -0.34 -11.34
C THR A 36 -1.28 -0.76 -10.06
N ILE A 37 -0.02 -0.35 -9.88
CA ILE A 37 0.74 -0.61 -8.66
C ILE A 37 0.11 0.13 -7.47
N ARG A 38 -0.23 1.41 -7.61
CA ARG A 38 -0.94 2.18 -6.57
C ARG A 38 -2.30 1.59 -6.21
N ALA A 39 -3.03 1.09 -7.21
CA ALA A 39 -4.31 0.42 -6.99
C ALA A 39 -4.13 -0.84 -6.12
N LYS A 40 -3.14 -1.68 -6.44
CA LYS A 40 -2.81 -2.87 -5.65
C LYS A 40 -2.34 -2.51 -4.23
N MET A 41 -1.54 -1.45 -4.08
CA MET A 41 -1.12 -0.96 -2.75
C MET A 41 -2.29 -0.45 -1.89
N SER A 42 -3.40 -0.04 -2.51
CA SER A 42 -4.59 0.35 -1.75
C SER A 42 -5.20 -0.84 -1.01
N GLU A 43 -5.18 -2.04 -1.60
CA GLU A 43 -5.56 -3.28 -0.91
C GLU A 43 -4.65 -3.57 0.29
N VAL A 44 -3.33 -3.41 0.09
CA VAL A 44 -2.32 -3.59 1.14
C VAL A 44 -2.58 -2.66 2.33
N ILE A 45 -2.97 -1.41 2.08
CA ILE A 45 -3.26 -0.46 3.17
C ILE A 45 -4.63 -0.73 3.80
N LEU A 46 -5.60 -1.21 3.03
CA LEU A 46 -6.92 -1.59 3.53
C LEU A 46 -6.86 -2.80 4.46
N SER A 47 -5.95 -3.76 4.24
CA SER A 47 -5.80 -4.90 5.15
C SER A 47 -5.37 -4.50 6.56
N ALA A 48 -4.75 -3.34 6.74
CA ALA A 48 -4.43 -2.78 8.05
C ALA A 48 -5.62 -2.13 8.79
N SER A 49 -6.78 -1.97 8.14
CA SER A 49 -7.94 -1.26 8.74
C SER A 49 -8.47 -1.94 10.01
N SER A 50 -8.58 -3.27 10.01
CA SER A 50 -9.00 -4.03 11.20
C SER A 50 -8.05 -3.82 12.37
N CYS A 51 -6.74 -3.88 12.12
CA CYS A 51 -5.73 -3.61 13.13
C CYS A 51 -5.80 -2.17 13.64
N ARG A 52 -6.02 -1.17 12.78
CA ARG A 52 -6.14 0.23 13.22
C ARG A 52 -7.26 0.41 14.24
N THR A 53 -8.42 -0.20 13.98
CA THR A 53 -9.55 -0.17 14.91
C THR A 53 -9.21 -0.87 16.22
N SER A 54 -8.74 -2.11 16.15
CA SER A 54 -8.41 -2.92 17.33
C SER A 54 -7.35 -2.25 18.22
N ILE A 55 -6.28 -1.72 17.63
CA ILE A 55 -5.23 -1.00 18.36
C ILE A 55 -5.78 0.26 19.02
N THR A 56 -6.62 1.03 18.31
CA THR A 56 -7.24 2.23 18.85
C THR A 56 -8.13 1.92 20.05
N GLU A 57 -8.96 0.88 19.95
CA GLU A 57 -9.83 0.41 21.03
C GLU A 57 -9.03 -0.05 22.26
N VAL A 58 -8.00 -0.87 22.05
CA VAL A 58 -7.15 -1.39 23.14
C VAL A 58 -6.41 -0.25 23.86
N ILE A 59 -5.87 0.72 23.11
CA ILE A 59 -5.18 1.88 23.70
C ILE A 59 -6.15 2.69 24.56
N GLN A 60 -7.33 3.01 24.03
CA GLN A 60 -8.32 3.87 24.70
C GLN A 60 -9.00 3.19 25.89
N SER A 61 -9.23 1.87 25.83
CA SER A 61 -9.90 1.10 26.88
C SER A 61 -8.96 0.52 27.93
N SER A 62 -7.64 0.64 27.75
CA SER A 62 -6.67 0.11 28.70
C SER A 62 -6.85 0.74 30.09
N SER A 63 -6.76 -0.07 31.15
CA SER A 63 -6.72 0.41 32.53
C SER A 63 -5.31 0.73 33.02
N GLY A 64 -4.29 0.48 32.18
CA GLY A 64 -2.90 0.75 32.53
C GLY A 64 -2.56 2.23 32.50
N THR A 65 -1.43 2.59 33.10
CA THR A 65 -0.87 3.95 33.08
C THR A 65 0.47 4.02 32.36
N THR A 66 1.05 2.85 32.03
CA THR A 66 2.36 2.75 31.40
C THR A 66 2.30 2.00 30.08
N ASN A 67 3.16 2.38 29.14
CA ASN A 67 3.20 1.73 27.84
C ASN A 67 3.40 0.23 27.93
N ALA A 68 4.11 -0.30 28.94
CA ALA A 68 4.35 -1.74 29.13
C ALA A 68 3.07 -2.59 29.26
N GLN A 69 1.94 -1.97 29.63
CA GLN A 69 0.66 -2.65 29.82
C GLN A 69 -0.16 -2.82 28.53
N LEU A 70 0.25 -2.19 27.43
CA LEU A 70 -0.30 -2.48 26.11
C LEU A 70 0.20 -3.85 25.60
N PRO A 71 -0.46 -4.48 24.61
CA PRO A 71 0.08 -5.66 23.97
C PRO A 71 1.40 -5.37 23.23
N GLY A 72 2.29 -6.36 23.19
CA GLY A 72 3.56 -6.28 22.44
C GLY A 72 3.39 -6.59 20.97
N ALA A 73 4.51 -6.58 20.26
CA ALA A 73 4.55 -7.02 18.87
C ALA A 73 3.83 -8.37 18.71
N ASN A 74 2.94 -8.43 17.73
CA ASN A 74 2.07 -9.56 17.41
C ASN A 74 1.11 -10.02 18.51
N GLY A 75 0.85 -9.18 19.51
CA GLY A 75 -0.06 -9.48 20.63
C GLY A 75 -1.41 -8.77 20.59
N TRP A 76 -1.71 -8.02 19.52
CA TRP A 76 -2.90 -7.15 19.48
C TRP A 76 -4.17 -7.88 19.05
N GLY A 77 -4.05 -9.10 18.52
CA GLY A 77 -5.18 -9.97 18.15
C GLY A 77 -5.78 -9.65 16.79
N CYS A 78 -5.14 -8.80 16.01
CA CYS A 78 -5.58 -8.39 14.67
C CYS A 78 -4.66 -8.91 13.56
N GLU A 79 -3.51 -9.45 13.93
CA GLU A 79 -2.45 -9.90 13.03
C GLU A 79 -2.92 -11.05 12.14
N GLN A 80 -2.51 -11.02 10.87
CA GLN A 80 -2.88 -12.00 9.86
C GLN A 80 -1.60 -12.56 9.25
N THR A 81 -1.36 -13.86 9.45
CA THR A 81 -0.22 -14.56 8.86
C THR A 81 -0.70 -15.86 8.23
N ALA A 82 -0.28 -16.11 6.98
CA ALA A 82 -0.59 -17.33 6.26
C ALA A 82 0.62 -17.77 5.44
N THR A 83 0.85 -19.08 5.35
CA THR A 83 1.98 -19.67 4.60
C THR A 83 1.97 -19.28 3.12
N THR A 84 0.79 -19.08 2.54
CA THR A 84 0.58 -18.73 1.13
C THR A 84 0.18 -17.26 0.91
N GLY A 85 0.24 -16.44 1.96
CA GLY A 85 -0.26 -15.07 1.95
C GLY A 85 -1.74 -14.95 2.34
N VAL A 86 -2.09 -13.81 2.92
CA VAL A 86 -3.45 -13.47 3.37
C VAL A 86 -4.35 -13.12 2.18
N SER A 87 -3.79 -12.50 1.14
CA SER A 87 -4.47 -12.24 -0.13
C SER A 87 -3.49 -12.34 -1.30
N GLN A 88 -3.95 -12.02 -2.50
CA GLN A 88 -3.11 -11.96 -3.69
C GLN A 88 -1.92 -11.00 -3.53
N TYR A 89 -2.13 -9.86 -2.84
CA TYR A 89 -1.12 -8.82 -2.70
C TYR A 89 -0.63 -8.63 -1.26
N VAL A 90 -1.28 -9.25 -0.27
CA VAL A 90 -0.88 -9.18 1.14
C VAL A 90 -0.28 -10.51 1.56
N LEU A 91 0.99 -10.49 1.97
CA LEU A 91 1.66 -11.65 2.55
C LEU A 91 1.29 -11.81 4.03
N SER A 92 1.41 -10.73 4.80
CA SER A 92 1.09 -10.72 6.23
C SER A 92 0.77 -9.33 6.74
N VAL A 93 0.01 -9.28 7.83
CA VAL A 93 -0.22 -8.12 8.67
C VAL A 93 0.31 -8.47 10.06
N THR A 94 1.35 -7.78 10.49
CA THR A 94 1.97 -7.96 11.80
C THR A 94 1.93 -6.64 12.56
N THR A 95 2.16 -6.69 13.87
CA THR A 95 2.35 -5.48 14.68
C THR A 95 3.74 -5.48 15.28
N ILE A 96 4.34 -4.30 15.37
CA ILE A 96 5.69 -4.07 15.91
C ILE A 96 5.66 -2.98 16.97
N ASP A 97 6.66 -2.96 17.83
CA ASP A 97 6.76 -2.01 18.94
C ASP A 97 7.52 -0.72 18.58
N THR A 98 8.16 -0.67 17.41
CA THR A 98 8.96 0.46 16.93
C THR A 98 8.38 1.03 15.63
N PRO A 99 8.18 2.35 15.48
CA PRO A 99 8.58 3.43 16.40
C PRO A 99 7.68 3.59 17.63
N HIS A 100 6.43 3.11 17.55
CA HIS A 100 5.45 3.12 18.65
C HIS A 100 4.78 1.75 18.78
N ARG A 101 4.31 1.41 19.99
CA ARG A 101 3.54 0.18 20.18
C ARG A 101 2.23 0.24 19.40
N GLY A 102 1.87 -0.88 18.78
CA GLY A 102 0.73 -0.91 17.86
C GLY A 102 1.06 -0.31 16.49
N THR A 103 2.34 -0.22 16.12
CA THR A 103 2.69 0.04 14.72
C THR A 103 2.30 -1.18 13.89
N ILE A 104 1.49 -0.96 12.87
CA ILE A 104 1.04 -2.02 11.97
C ILE A 104 2.04 -2.12 10.83
N GLN A 105 2.51 -3.33 10.56
CA GLN A 105 3.40 -3.64 9.46
C GLN A 105 2.67 -4.56 8.49
N VAL A 106 2.39 -4.06 7.29
CA VAL A 106 1.84 -4.90 6.21
C VAL A 106 2.95 -5.25 5.24
N THR A 107 3.16 -6.55 5.05
CA THR A 107 4.10 -7.06 4.05
C THR A 107 3.32 -7.40 2.79
N SER A 108 3.60 -6.67 1.71
CA SER A 108 3.03 -6.93 0.40
C SER A 108 3.83 -7.99 -0.37
N ARG A 109 3.17 -8.63 -1.34
CA ARG A 109 3.76 -9.60 -2.26
C ARG A 109 3.31 -9.35 -3.69
N GLU A 110 4.06 -9.86 -4.67
CA GLU A 110 3.71 -9.80 -6.10
C GLU A 110 3.48 -8.37 -6.67
N ILE A 111 3.85 -7.32 -5.93
CA ILE A 111 3.78 -5.93 -6.37
C ILE A 111 5.20 -5.41 -6.61
N LYS A 112 5.45 -4.91 -7.82
CA LYS A 112 6.67 -4.17 -8.15
C LYS A 112 6.65 -2.83 -7.42
N ASN A 113 7.55 -2.62 -6.47
CA ASN A 113 7.47 -1.50 -5.54
C ASN A 113 8.68 -0.54 -5.59
N SER A 114 9.54 -0.72 -6.58
CA SER A 114 10.74 0.11 -6.77
C SER A 114 10.97 0.37 -8.25
N ASN A 115 11.71 1.45 -8.52
CA ASN A 115 12.21 1.76 -9.86
C ASN A 115 13.54 1.05 -10.15
N ALA A 116 13.94 0.08 -9.32
CA ALA A 116 15.12 -0.73 -9.56
C ALA A 116 14.93 -1.61 -10.80
N ASN A 117 16.03 -2.01 -11.44
CA ASN A 117 16.01 -2.93 -12.57
C ASN A 117 16.86 -4.18 -12.23
N PRO A 118 16.24 -5.35 -11.96
CA PRO A 118 14.80 -5.62 -11.98
C PRO A 118 14.05 -4.98 -10.80
N PRO A 119 12.73 -4.70 -10.92
CA PRO A 119 11.95 -4.14 -9.84
C PRO A 119 11.89 -5.10 -8.66
N ALA A 120 12.17 -4.62 -7.45
CA ALA A 120 11.89 -5.38 -6.24
C ALA A 120 10.39 -5.71 -6.17
N THR A 121 10.09 -6.96 -5.82
CA THR A 121 8.72 -7.48 -5.69
C THR A 121 8.38 -7.66 -4.22
N GLY A 122 7.25 -7.13 -3.81
CA GLY A 122 6.83 -7.10 -2.42
C GLY A 122 7.62 -6.07 -1.59
N GLY A 123 7.06 -5.68 -0.46
CA GLY A 123 7.66 -4.71 0.44
C GLY A 123 6.75 -4.36 1.59
N ILE A 124 7.30 -3.59 2.52
CA ILE A 124 6.68 -3.29 3.79
C ILE A 124 6.05 -1.91 3.73
N VAL A 125 4.82 -1.80 4.22
CA VAL A 125 4.13 -0.54 4.49
C VAL A 125 3.79 -0.50 5.96
N THR A 126 4.20 0.57 6.64
CA THR A 126 3.93 0.76 8.07
C THR A 126 2.85 1.82 8.29
N LEU A 127 1.98 1.55 9.27
CA LEU A 127 1.00 2.49 9.80
C LEU A 127 1.28 2.68 11.29
N VAL A 128 1.59 3.91 11.68
CA VAL A 128 2.01 4.26 13.03
C VAL A 128 0.91 5.10 13.69
N PRO A 129 0.46 4.73 14.90
CA PRO A 129 -0.52 5.53 15.64
C PRO A 129 0.18 6.70 16.36
N PHE A 130 -0.49 7.86 16.38
CA PHE A 130 -0.04 9.09 17.03
C PHE A 130 -1.19 9.72 17.82
N LEU A 131 -0.82 10.56 18.79
CA LEU A 131 -1.76 11.54 19.35
C LEU A 131 -2.13 12.58 18.28
N ALA A 132 -3.06 13.49 18.62
CA ALA A 132 -3.51 14.55 17.72
C ALA A 132 -2.38 15.49 17.27
N ASP A 133 -1.28 15.56 18.01
CA ASP A 133 -0.08 16.33 17.66
C ASP A 133 0.69 15.75 16.46
N GLY A 134 0.44 14.49 16.10
CA GLY A 134 1.12 13.79 15.01
C GLY A 134 2.59 13.44 15.28
N THR A 135 3.07 13.58 16.51
CA THR A 135 4.48 13.34 16.89
C THR A 135 4.63 12.44 18.11
N SER A 136 3.67 12.45 19.03
CA SER A 136 3.74 11.67 20.27
C SER A 136 3.08 10.31 20.12
N ALA A 137 3.71 9.30 20.71
CA ALA A 137 3.15 7.95 20.83
C ALA A 137 1.91 7.97 21.74
N PRO A 138 0.83 7.27 21.38
CA PRO A 138 -0.28 7.04 22.31
C PRO A 138 0.17 6.21 23.50
N THR A 139 -0.25 6.62 24.69
CA THR A 139 -0.14 5.85 25.94
C THR A 139 -1.48 5.18 26.25
N PRO A 140 -1.54 4.21 27.18
CA PRO A 140 -2.83 3.75 27.71
C PRO A 140 -3.77 4.92 28.05
N GLN A 141 -5.06 4.75 27.77
CA GLN A 141 -6.14 5.72 28.00
C GLN A 141 -6.09 6.99 27.12
N SER A 142 -5.04 7.15 26.31
CA SER A 142 -4.96 8.30 25.41
C SER A 142 -5.84 8.11 24.17
N THR A 143 -6.35 9.20 23.63
CA THR A 143 -7.06 9.20 22.36
C THR A 143 -6.04 9.14 21.22
N VAL A 144 -6.03 8.03 20.46
CA VAL A 144 -5.32 7.97 19.17
C VAL A 144 -5.93 9.02 18.22
N GLY A 145 -5.18 10.07 17.92
CA GLY A 145 -5.65 11.23 17.16
C GLY A 145 -5.29 11.18 15.68
N LYS A 146 -4.25 10.44 15.32
CA LYS A 146 -3.79 10.33 13.93
C LYS A 146 -3.15 8.97 13.66
N TRP A 147 -3.34 8.47 12.44
CA TRP A 147 -2.57 7.36 11.89
C TRP A 147 -1.73 7.88 10.73
N VAL A 148 -0.43 7.67 10.80
CA VAL A 148 0.49 8.03 9.71
C VAL A 148 0.91 6.77 8.98
N CYS A 149 0.72 6.75 7.67
CA CYS A 149 1.03 5.62 6.81
C CYS A 149 2.19 5.99 5.86
N GLY A 150 3.14 5.07 5.70
CA GLY A 150 4.28 5.27 4.78
C GLY A 150 5.44 6.10 5.37
N HIS A 151 5.43 6.37 6.68
CA HIS A 151 6.54 7.06 7.36
C HIS A 151 7.81 6.19 7.33
N SER A 152 8.98 6.82 7.28
CA SER A 152 10.31 6.18 7.11
C SER A 152 10.70 5.17 8.19
N ALA A 153 9.89 5.02 9.24
CA ALA A 153 10.03 3.97 10.25
C ALA A 153 9.54 2.61 9.70
N GLY A 154 10.34 2.00 8.81
CA GLY A 154 10.17 0.62 8.35
C GLY A 154 9.43 0.42 7.02
N THR A 155 8.84 1.45 6.43
CA THR A 155 8.27 1.35 5.07
C THR A 155 9.39 1.21 4.03
N THR A 156 9.36 0.16 3.21
CA THR A 156 10.37 -0.09 2.15
C THR A 156 9.84 0.18 0.74
N VAL A 157 8.52 0.35 0.59
CA VAL A 157 7.87 0.67 -0.68
C VAL A 157 8.19 2.12 -1.08
N ASN A 158 8.52 2.35 -2.36
CA ASN A 158 8.74 3.72 -2.84
C ASN A 158 7.44 4.56 -2.71
N PRO A 159 7.49 5.77 -2.11
CA PRO A 159 6.31 6.62 -1.90
C PRO A 159 5.49 6.93 -3.16
N LYS A 160 6.11 6.92 -4.35
CA LYS A 160 5.41 7.10 -5.65
C LYS A 160 4.31 6.05 -5.88
N PHE A 161 4.51 4.85 -5.34
CA PHE A 161 3.60 3.70 -5.46
C PHE A 161 2.60 3.61 -4.32
N LEU A 162 2.72 4.45 -3.31
CA LEU A 162 1.71 4.56 -2.27
C LEU A 162 0.56 5.48 -2.74
N PRO A 163 -0.69 5.20 -2.36
CA PRO A 163 -1.81 6.12 -2.56
C PRO A 163 -1.60 7.39 -1.73
N GLY A 164 -2.32 8.47 -2.07
CA GLY A 164 -2.17 9.75 -1.39
C GLY A 164 -2.40 9.71 0.13
N SER A 165 -3.22 8.77 0.61
CA SER A 165 -3.48 8.55 2.04
C SER A 165 -2.33 7.91 2.82
N CYS A 166 -1.24 7.51 2.16
CA CYS A 166 -0.13 6.78 2.76
C CYS A 166 1.24 7.31 2.32
N ARG A 167 1.40 8.64 2.25
CA ARG A 167 2.66 9.30 1.88
C ARG A 167 3.26 10.15 3.02
N GLY A 168 2.91 9.85 4.27
CA GLY A 168 3.28 10.63 5.47
C GLY A 168 2.16 11.49 6.02
#